data_AF-A0A946FL50-F1
#
_entry.id   AF-A0A946FL50-F1
#
_cell.length_a   1.000
_cell.length_b   1.000
_cell.length_c   1.000
_cell.angle_alpha   90.00
_cell.angle_beta   90.00
_cell.angle_gamma   90.00
#
_symmetry.space_group_name_H-M   'P 1'
#
loop_
_entity.id
_entity.type
_entity.pdbx_description
1 polymer ?
#
loop_
_entity_poly.entity_id
_entity_poly.type
_entity_poly.pdbx_seq_one_letter_code
_entity_poly.pdbx_strand_id
1 'polypeptide(L)'
;GSALLAMRHFGEAIAAPLFGWIADRFGARRVFIWAAALTMIGFILVAAGVTIIGALTMLLFRGALASLGPAVITQSLDDDEEAIGPLARMQAWRDFGAACGPLVTGFLLTFLSAEVQHAAMAVALAGGILFWALSSDGRTR
;
A
#
# COMPACT_ATOMS: atom_id res chain seq x y z
N GLY A 1 12.14 21.72 1.63
CA GLY A 1 10.86 21.19 1.09
C GLY A 1 11.05 20.53 -0.27
N SER A 2 11.46 21.29 -1.30
CA SER A 2 11.62 20.83 -2.68
C SER A 2 12.60 19.67 -2.88
N ALA A 3 13.74 19.65 -2.18
CA ALA A 3 14.71 18.56 -2.27
C ALA A 3 14.19 17.21 -1.73
N LEU A 4 13.39 17.23 -0.65
CA LEU A 4 12.76 16.03 -0.09
C LEU A 4 11.67 15.48 -1.03
N LEU A 5 10.90 16.39 -1.65
CA LEU A 5 9.89 16.05 -2.65
C LEU A 5 10.54 15.49 -3.93
N ALA A 6 11.65 16.08 -4.41
CA ALA A 6 12.40 15.58 -5.56
C ALA A 6 12.98 14.18 -5.30
N MET A 7 13.51 13.94 -4.10
CA MET A 7 14.04 12.64 -3.70
C MET A 7 12.94 11.58 -3.59
N ARG A 8 11.72 11.95 -3.16
CA ARG A 8 10.54 11.08 -3.20
C ARG A 8 10.19 10.65 -4.62
N HIS A 9 10.14 11.60 -5.56
CA HIS A 9 9.83 11.29 -6.96
C HIS A 9 10.90 10.43 -7.63
N PHE A 10 12.18 10.68 -7.34
CA PHE A 10 13.29 9.87 -7.85
C PHE A 10 13.27 8.46 -7.26
N GLY A 11 13.00 8.33 -5.95
CA GLY A 11 12.84 7.04 -5.29
C GLY A 11 11.67 6.23 -5.84
N GLU A 12 10.52 6.87 -6.08
CA GLU A 12 9.35 6.23 -6.70
C GLU A 12 9.63 5.79 -8.14
N ALA A 13 10.37 6.58 -8.92
CA ALA A 13 10.72 6.27 -10.31
C ALA A 13 11.65 5.05 -10.45
N ILE A 14 12.50 4.78 -9.44
CA ILE A 14 13.38 3.60 -9.41
C ILE A 14 12.68 2.41 -8.75
N ALA A 15 11.91 2.67 -7.68
CA ALA A 15 11.18 1.63 -6.96
C ALA A 15 10.16 0.93 -7.85
N ALA A 16 9.45 1.65 -8.72
CA ALA A 16 8.45 1.06 -9.61
C ALA A 16 9.00 -0.05 -10.53
N PRO A 17 10.06 0.15 -11.35
CA PRO A 17 10.65 -0.92 -12.15
C PRO A 17 11.33 -1.99 -11.30
N LEU A 18 11.93 -1.64 -10.16
CA LEU A 18 12.57 -2.61 -9.27
C LEU A 18 11.56 -3.59 -8.67
N PHE A 19 10.48 -3.09 -8.08
CA PHE A 19 9.45 -3.94 -7.48
C PHE A 19 8.63 -4.68 -8.54
N GLY A 20 8.44 -4.08 -9.73
CA GLY A 20 7.88 -4.78 -10.90
C GLY A 20 8.73 -5.99 -11.31
N TRP A 21 10.04 -5.80 -11.49
CA TRP A 21 10.95 -6.90 -11.82
C TRP A 21 11.01 -7.99 -10.74
N ILE A 22 10.99 -7.61 -9.45
CA ILE A 22 10.93 -8.57 -8.33
C ILE A 22 9.60 -9.35 -8.38
N ALA A 23 8.49 -8.68 -8.67
CA ALA A 23 7.17 -9.31 -8.78
C ALA A 23 7.09 -10.30 -9.94
N ASP A 24 7.69 -10.01 -11.09
CA ASP A 24 7.71 -10.95 -12.22
C ASP A 24 8.50 -12.22 -11.89
N ARG A 25 9.53 -12.13 -11.03
CA ARG A 25 10.35 -13.29 -10.65
C ARG A 25 9.81 -14.10 -9.47
N PHE A 26 9.24 -13.44 -8.46
CA PHE A 26 8.80 -14.08 -7.21
C PHE A 26 7.27 -14.22 -7.10
N GLY A 27 6.53 -13.68 -8.08
CA GLY A 27 5.08 -13.57 -8.10
C GLY A 27 4.61 -12.29 -7.40
N ALA A 28 3.80 -11.47 -8.11
CA ALA A 28 3.35 -10.18 -7.62
C ALA A 28 2.59 -10.29 -6.29
N ARG A 29 1.79 -11.35 -6.13
CA ARG A 29 1.01 -11.60 -4.91
C ARG A 29 1.88 -11.66 -3.66
N ARG A 30 2.99 -12.42 -3.68
CA ARG A 30 3.85 -12.60 -2.50
C ARG A 30 4.57 -11.30 -2.16
N VAL A 31 5.12 -10.63 -3.17
CA VAL A 31 5.83 -9.36 -3.01
C VAL A 31 4.89 -8.28 -2.46
N PHE A 32 3.64 -8.26 -2.93
CA PHE A 32 2.63 -7.32 -2.43
C PHE A 32 2.31 -7.54 -0.95
N ILE A 33 2.16 -8.80 -0.49
CA ILE A 33 1.92 -9.11 0.94
C ILE A 33 3.10 -8.63 1.79
N TRP A 34 4.34 -8.88 1.36
CA TRP A 34 5.53 -8.41 2.07
C TRP A 34 5.61 -6.89 2.14
N ALA A 35 5.36 -6.21 1.02
CA ALA A 35 5.29 -4.75 0.98
C ALA A 35 4.20 -4.22 1.92
N ALA A 36 3.02 -4.84 1.95
CA ALA A 36 1.92 -4.46 2.82
C ALA A 36 2.28 -4.63 4.31
N ALA A 37 2.91 -5.75 4.65
CA ALA A 37 3.40 -6.00 6.00
C ALA A 37 4.47 -4.98 6.42
N LEU A 38 5.40 -4.61 5.53
CA LEU A 38 6.42 -3.60 5.81
C LEU A 38 5.83 -2.19 5.93
N THR A 39 4.81 -1.85 5.13
CA THR A 39 4.04 -0.61 5.31
C THR A 39 3.34 -0.59 6.67
N MET A 40 2.74 -1.70 7.09
CA MET A 40 2.12 -1.86 8.41
C MET A 40 3.14 -1.67 9.54
N ILE A 41 4.33 -2.24 9.43
CA ILE A 41 5.43 -2.03 10.39
C ILE A 41 5.80 -0.55 10.44
N GLY A 42 5.87 0.14 9.30
CA GLY A 42 6.11 1.59 9.26
C GLY A 42 5.05 2.38 10.04
N PHE A 43 3.76 2.04 9.88
CA PHE A 43 2.68 2.65 10.68
C PHE A 43 2.84 2.38 12.18
N ILE A 44 3.18 1.15 12.57
CA ILE A 44 3.41 0.78 13.98
C ILE A 44 4.59 1.57 14.57
N LEU A 45 5.68 1.73 13.83
CA LEU A 45 6.84 2.51 14.27
C LEU A 45 6.50 3.98 14.51
N VAL A 46 5.69 4.59 13.61
CA VAL A 46 5.20 5.96 13.81
C VAL A 46 4.30 6.04 15.05
N ALA A 47 3.39 5.07 15.22
CA ALA A 47 2.53 5.01 16.40
C ALA A 47 3.32 4.84 17.71
N ALA A 48 4.47 4.17 17.67
CA ALA A 48 5.38 3.99 18.81
C ALA A 48 6.32 5.18 19.05
N GLY A 49 6.20 6.27 18.27
CA GLY A 49 7.03 7.47 18.39
C GLY A 49 8.38 7.39 17.66
N VAL A 50 8.68 6.29 16.96
CA VAL A 50 9.89 6.15 16.11
C VAL A 50 9.61 6.75 14.72
N THR A 51 9.22 8.01 14.71
CA THR A 51 8.52 8.64 13.57
C THR A 51 9.35 8.72 12.31
N ILE A 52 10.64 9.07 12.38
CA ILE A 52 11.48 9.23 11.17
C ILE A 52 11.66 7.90 10.44
N ILE A 53 12.07 6.86 11.16
CA ILE A 53 12.30 5.53 10.58
C ILE A 53 10.97 4.93 10.12
N GLY A 54 9.91 5.06 10.92
CA GLY A 54 8.57 4.60 10.55
C GLY A 54 8.05 5.27 9.29
N ALA A 55 8.19 6.60 9.18
CA ALA A 55 7.74 7.38 8.03
C ALA A 55 8.50 7.02 6.74
N LEU A 56 9.82 6.87 6.82
CA LEU A 56 10.63 6.45 5.66
C LEU A 56 10.26 5.04 5.21
N THR A 57 10.11 4.11 6.16
CA THR A 57 9.71 2.73 5.90
C THR A 57 8.34 2.68 5.23
N MET A 58 7.32 3.31 5.84
CA MET A 58 5.98 3.29 5.26
C MET A 58 5.94 3.97 3.90
N LEU A 59 6.67 5.08 3.69
CA LEU A 59 6.65 5.80 2.42
C LEU A 59 7.23 4.96 1.28
N LEU A 60 8.36 4.30 1.54
CA LEU A 60 9.03 3.44 0.57
C LEU A 60 8.12 2.28 0.13
N PHE A 61 7.60 1.51 1.10
CA PHE A 61 6.80 0.32 0.78
C PHE A 61 5.39 0.66 0.32
N ARG A 62 4.82 1.80 0.73
CA ARG A 62 3.55 2.28 0.16
C ARG A 62 3.71 2.63 -1.32
N GLY A 63 4.87 3.18 -1.72
CA GLY A 63 5.21 3.35 -3.13
C GLY A 63 5.24 2.01 -3.88
N ALA A 64 5.82 0.98 -3.26
CA ALA A 64 5.81 -0.38 -3.81
C ALA A 64 4.39 -0.92 -4.00
N LEU A 65 3.49 -0.76 -3.02
CA LEU A 65 2.09 -1.18 -3.12
C LEU A 65 1.36 -0.53 -4.31
N ALA A 66 1.60 0.76 -4.53
CA ALA A 66 1.01 1.48 -5.65
C ALA A 66 1.45 0.91 -7.01
N SER A 67 2.73 0.52 -7.12
CA SER A 67 3.27 -0.08 -8.35
C SER A 67 2.87 -1.54 -8.54
N LEU A 68 2.74 -2.31 -7.45
CA LEU A 68 2.49 -3.75 -7.48
C LEU A 68 1.00 -4.08 -7.66
N GLY A 69 0.09 -3.18 -7.27
CA GLY A 69 -1.35 -3.44 -7.31
C GLY A 69 -1.88 -3.86 -8.69
N PRO A 70 -1.55 -3.13 -9.79
CA PRO A 70 -1.93 -3.56 -11.13
C PRO A 70 -1.38 -4.93 -11.51
N ALA A 71 -0.11 -5.20 -11.17
CA ALA A 71 0.55 -6.48 -11.45
C ALA A 71 -0.11 -7.66 -10.70
N VAL A 72 -0.52 -7.45 -9.44
CA VAL A 72 -1.26 -8.47 -8.67
C VAL A 72 -2.60 -8.79 -9.33
N ILE A 73 -3.31 -7.77 -9.83
CA ILE A 73 -4.59 -7.95 -10.50
C ILE A 73 -4.38 -8.70 -11.82
N THR A 74 -3.49 -8.23 -12.69
CA THR A 74 -3.29 -8.83 -14.02
C THR A 74 -2.74 -10.25 -13.96
N GLN A 75 -1.83 -10.55 -13.02
CA GLN A 75 -1.32 -11.92 -12.83
C GLN A 75 -2.34 -12.87 -12.18
N SER A 76 -3.50 -12.37 -11.73
CA SER A 76 -4.56 -13.17 -11.09
C SER A 76 -5.77 -13.43 -11.98
N LEU A 77 -5.79 -12.86 -13.18
CA LEU A 77 -6.83 -13.05 -14.19
C LEU A 77 -6.45 -14.24 -15.07
N ASP A 78 -7.46 -14.94 -15.57
CA ASP A 78 -7.29 -15.96 -16.61
C ASP A 78 -7.01 -15.30 -17.99
N ASP A 79 -6.43 -16.05 -18.93
CA ASP A 79 -5.95 -15.51 -20.22
C ASP A 79 -7.06 -14.86 -21.08
N ASP A 80 -8.33 -15.20 -20.83
CA ASP A 80 -9.51 -14.69 -21.52
C ASP A 80 -10.24 -13.55 -20.77
N GLU A 81 -9.83 -13.22 -19.55
CA GLU A 81 -10.45 -12.16 -18.75
C GLU A 81 -9.89 -10.77 -19.07
N GLU A 82 -10.79 -9.78 -19.24
CA GLU A 82 -10.38 -8.42 -19.55
C GLU A 82 -9.94 -7.64 -18.29
N ALA A 83 -8.69 -7.15 -18.31
CA ALA A 83 -8.11 -6.45 -17.16
C ALA A 83 -8.71 -5.07 -16.86
N ILE A 84 -9.39 -4.44 -17.83
CA ILE A 84 -9.86 -3.05 -17.72
C ILE A 84 -10.82 -2.88 -16.53
N GLY A 85 -11.80 -3.77 -16.36
CA GLY A 85 -12.79 -3.67 -15.28
C GLY A 85 -12.17 -3.72 -13.87
N PRO A 86 -11.39 -4.77 -13.54
CA PRO A 86 -10.68 -4.87 -12.27
C PRO A 86 -9.73 -3.71 -11.99
N LEU A 87 -8.97 -3.25 -13.00
CA LEU A 87 -8.06 -2.12 -12.87
C LEU A 87 -8.81 -0.81 -12.63
N ALA A 88 -9.91 -0.57 -13.34
CA ALA A 88 -10.75 0.61 -13.14
C ALA A 88 -11.34 0.66 -11.72
N ARG A 89 -11.80 -0.48 -11.19
CA ARG A 89 -12.28 -0.58 -9.81
C ARG A 89 -11.17 -0.28 -8.80
N MET A 90 -9.97 -0.82 -9.01
CA MET A 90 -8.82 -0.51 -8.15
C MET A 90 -8.50 0.99 -8.17
N GLN A 91 -8.48 1.60 -9.36
CA GLN A 91 -8.22 3.03 -9.50
C GLN A 91 -9.29 3.88 -8.80
N ALA A 92 -10.57 3.53 -8.95
CA ALA A 92 -11.67 4.22 -8.28
C ALA A 92 -11.53 4.23 -6.75
N TRP A 93 -11.19 3.08 -6.13
CA TRP A 93 -10.94 3.02 -4.68
C TRP A 93 -9.73 3.85 -4.26
N ARG A 94 -8.67 3.85 -5.07
CA ARG A 94 -7.44 4.60 -4.80
C ARG A 94 -7.69 6.10 -4.87
N ASP A 95 -8.45 6.56 -5.87
CA ASP A 95 -8.81 7.96 -6.05
C ASP A 95 -9.76 8.45 -4.96
N PHE A 96 -10.74 7.62 -4.57
CA PHE A 96 -11.60 7.90 -3.42
C PHE A 96 -10.80 8.08 -2.12
N GLY A 97 -9.85 7.17 -1.86
CA GLY A 97 -8.95 7.27 -0.70
C GLY A 97 -8.08 8.53 -0.74
N ALA A 98 -7.58 8.92 -1.92
CA ALA A 98 -6.78 10.14 -2.10
C ALA A 98 -7.61 11.42 -1.88
N ALA A 99 -8.88 11.42 -2.26
CA ALA A 99 -9.79 12.55 -2.06
C ALA A 99 -10.22 12.69 -0.59
N CYS A 100 -10.65 11.58 0.03
CA CYS A 100 -11.18 11.60 1.40
C CYS A 100 -10.09 11.61 2.47
N GLY A 101 -8.94 10.98 2.22
CA GLY A 101 -7.88 10.78 3.21
C GLY A 101 -7.40 12.08 3.87
N PRO A 102 -6.97 13.11 3.12
CA PRO A 102 -6.52 14.38 3.69
C PRO A 102 -7.61 15.12 4.47
N LEU A 103 -8.88 15.03 4.03
CA LEU A 103 -10.01 15.65 4.72
C LEU A 103 -10.25 14.97 6.08
N VAL A 104 -10.28 13.64 6.10
CA VAL A 104 -10.47 12.85 7.33
C VAL A 104 -9.30 13.05 8.28
N THR A 105 -8.06 12.87 7.82
CA THR A 105 -6.85 13.06 8.64
C THR A 105 -6.75 14.49 9.16
N GLY A 106 -6.96 15.49 8.31
CA GLY A 106 -6.89 16.90 8.68
C GLY A 106 -7.92 17.27 9.76
N PHE A 107 -9.16 16.80 9.61
CA PHE A 107 -10.19 16.98 10.63
C PHE A 107 -9.87 16.25 11.92
N LEU A 108 -9.51 14.95 11.84
CA LEU A 108 -9.22 14.14 13.02
C LEU A 108 -8.00 14.62 13.79
N LEU A 109 -7.02 15.28 13.16
CA LEU A 109 -5.86 15.86 13.85
C LEU A 109 -6.24 16.94 14.88
N THR A 110 -7.45 17.48 14.81
CA THR A 110 -7.96 18.43 15.83
C THR A 110 -8.38 17.74 17.13
N PHE A 111 -8.57 16.41 17.12
CA PHE A 111 -9.03 15.62 18.26
C PHE A 111 -8.12 14.44 18.62
N LEU A 112 -7.43 13.87 17.64
CA LEU A 112 -6.61 12.67 17.76
C LEU A 112 -5.19 12.97 17.27
N SER A 113 -4.20 12.51 18.01
CA SER A 113 -2.80 12.68 17.62
C SER A 113 -2.45 11.88 16.37
N ALA A 114 -1.35 12.25 15.70
CA ALA A 114 -0.88 11.55 14.52
C ALA A 114 -0.56 10.08 14.84
N GLU A 115 -0.02 9.78 16.00
CA GLU A 115 0.32 8.42 16.45
C GLU A 115 -0.91 7.53 16.51
N VAL A 116 -2.02 8.02 17.07
CA VAL A 116 -3.29 7.28 17.14
C VAL A 116 -3.84 7.00 15.75
N GLN A 117 -3.75 7.97 14.84
CA GLN A 117 -4.21 7.78 13.46
C GLN A 117 -3.37 6.74 12.70
N HIS A 118 -2.04 6.73 12.89
CA HIS A 118 -1.17 5.71 12.29
C HIS A 118 -1.41 4.33 12.91
N ALA A 119 -1.68 4.25 14.22
CA ALA A 119 -2.08 2.99 14.87
C ALA A 119 -3.38 2.44 14.29
N ALA A 120 -4.39 3.29 14.07
CA ALA A 120 -5.64 2.90 13.43
C ALA A 120 -5.41 2.37 12.00
N MET A 121 -4.52 3.00 11.23
CA MET A 121 -4.15 2.52 9.89
C MET A 121 -3.40 1.20 9.92
N ALA A 122 -2.53 0.97 10.90
CA ALA A 122 -1.87 -0.32 11.10
C ALA A 122 -2.91 -1.44 11.33
N VAL A 123 -3.91 -1.20 12.19
CA VAL A 123 -4.99 -2.15 12.46
C VAL A 123 -5.84 -2.40 11.22
N ALA A 124 -6.22 -1.36 10.48
CA ALA A 124 -6.98 -1.49 9.24
C ALA A 124 -6.23 -2.31 8.19
N LEU A 125 -4.93 -2.05 8.02
CA LEU A 125 -4.09 -2.79 7.07
C LEU A 125 -3.88 -4.24 7.51
N ALA A 126 -3.69 -4.50 8.82
CA ALA A 126 -3.64 -5.85 9.36
C ALA A 126 -4.93 -6.63 9.06
N GLY A 127 -6.09 -6.00 9.29
CA GLY A 127 -7.40 -6.56 8.96
C GLY A 127 -7.55 -6.87 7.48
N GLY A 128 -7.09 -5.98 6.60
CA GLY A 128 -7.10 -6.19 5.15
C GLY A 128 -6.22 -7.37 4.71
N ILE A 129 -5.00 -7.48 5.25
CA ILE A 129 -4.11 -8.61 4.99
C ILE A 129 -4.74 -9.92 5.47
N LEU A 130 -5.29 -9.93 6.69
CA LEU A 130 -5.95 -11.11 7.26
C LEU A 130 -7.17 -11.52 6.44
N PHE A 131 -8.04 -10.58 6.10
CA PHE A 131 -9.21 -10.83 5.26
C PHE A 131 -8.81 -11.44 3.92
N TRP A 132 -7.77 -10.91 3.27
CA TRP A 132 -7.28 -11.45 2.01
C TRP A 132 -6.65 -12.83 2.14
N ALA A 133 -5.94 -13.10 3.23
CA ALA A 133 -5.41 -14.42 3.52
C ALA A 133 -6.56 -15.45 3.66
N LEU A 134 -7.58 -15.12 4.46
CA LEU A 134 -8.75 -15.97 4.69
C LEU A 134 -9.60 -16.17 3.42
N SER A 135 -9.79 -15.14 2.60
CA SER A 135 -10.57 -15.27 1.36
C SER A 135 -9.81 -16.02 0.27
N SER A 136 -8.48 -16.01 0.31
CA SER A 136 -7.65 -16.76 -0.65
C SER A 136 -7.62 -18.27 -0.40
N ASP A 137 -7.87 -18.71 0.84
CA ASP A 137 -7.94 -20.13 1.22
C ASP A 137 -9.23 -20.82 0.73
N GLY A 138 -10.27 -20.03 0.39
CA GLY A 138 -11.52 -20.54 -0.18
C GLY A 138 -11.48 -20.82 -1.69
N ARG A 139 -10.41 -20.41 -2.37
CA ARG A 139 -10.28 -20.46 -3.85
C ARG A 139 -9.31 -21.57 -4.32
N THR A 140 -8.89 -22.44 -3.41
CA THR A 140 -8.05 -23.64 -3.65
C THR A 140 -8.86 -24.95 -3.66
N ARG A 141 -10.17 -24.89 -3.90
CA ARG A 141 -11.02 -26.04 -4.21
C ARG A 141 -11.79 -25.83 -5.49
#